data_AF-A0A524RU56-F1
#
_entry.id   AF-A0A524RU56-F1
#
_cell.length_a   1.000
_cell.length_b   1.000
_cell.length_c   1.000
_cell.angle_alpha   90.00
_cell.angle_beta   90.00
_cell.angle_gamma   90.00
#
_symmetry.space_group_name_H-M   'P 1'
#
loop_
_entity.id
_entity.type
_entity.pdbx_description
1 polymer ?
#
loop_
_entity_poly.entity_id
_entity_poly.type
_entity_poly.pdbx_seq_one_letter_code
_entity_poly.pdbx_strand_id
1 'polypeptide(L)' 'GLAYVPTALARPGTTLAVQIRGKALPARVVRRPFYRRNA' A
#
# COMPACT_ATOMS: atom_id res chain seq x y z
N GLY A 1 -5.41 1.19 -3.65
CA GLY A 1 -4.80 2.07 -4.66
C GLY A 1 -3.50 1.47 -5.17
N LEU A 2 -2.86 2.13 -6.13
CA LEU A 2 -1.53 1.78 -6.63
C LEU A 2 -0.56 2.94 -6.33
N ALA A 3 0.72 2.62 -6.12
CA ALA A 3 1.77 3.59 -5.87
C ALA A 3 3.08 3.09 -6.50
N TYR A 4 3.93 4.02 -6.92
CA TYR A 4 5.30 3.73 -7.35
C TYR A 4 6.25 3.98 -6.19
N VAL A 5 7.09 2.98 -5.88
CA VAL A 5 8.02 3.01 -4.75
C VAL A 5 9.32 2.31 -5.13
N PRO A 6 10.44 2.63 -4.47
CA PRO A 6 11.67 1.85 -4.59
C PRO A 6 11.43 0.35 -4.36
N THR A 7 12.16 -0.48 -5.10
CA THR A 7 12.00 -1.95 -5.07
C THR A 7 12.09 -2.54 -3.65
N ALA A 8 12.98 -2.00 -2.82
CA ALA A 8 13.15 -2.43 -1.43
C ALA A 8 11.88 -2.26 -0.58
N LEU A 9 11.00 -1.31 -0.93
CA LEU A 9 9.77 -0.98 -0.23
C LEU A 9 8.52 -1.62 -0.86
N ALA A 10 8.64 -2.24 -2.04
CA ALA A 10 7.53 -2.86 -2.76
C ALA A 10 7.12 -4.24 -2.21
N ARG A 11 7.79 -4.72 -1.16
CA ARG A 11 7.52 -6.04 -0.55
C ARG A 11 6.16 -6.05 0.14
N PRO A 12 5.30 -7.07 -0.07
CA PRO A 12 4.07 -7.22 0.69
C PRO A 12 4.33 -7.25 2.20
N GLY A 13 3.46 -6.60 2.96
CA GLY A 13 3.60 -6.47 4.40
C GLY A 13 4.25 -5.16 4.85
N THR A 14 4.99 -4.48 3.96
CA THR A 14 5.64 -3.19 4.25
C THR A 14 4.63 -2.10 4.57
N THR A 15 4.87 -1.37 5.66
CA THR A 15 4.10 -0.18 6.04
C THR A 15 4.77 1.07 5.48
N LEU A 16 3.98 1.94 4.85
CA LEU A 16 4.39 3.20 4.26
C LEU A 16 3.52 4.33 4.82
N ALA A 17 4.07 5.53 4.93
CA ALA A 17 3.29 6.72 5.24
C ALA A 17 2.86 7.41 3.94
N VAL A 18 1.56 7.60 3.75
CA VAL A 18 0.99 8.34 2.64
C VAL A 18 0.50 9.68 3.15
N GLN A 19 0.97 10.77 2.54
CA GLN A 19 0.52 12.11 2.86
C GLN A 19 -0.86 12.35 2.24
N ILE A 20 -1.86 12.58 3.08
CA ILE A 20 -3.24 12.88 2.68
C ILE A 20 -3.64 14.19 3.36
N ARG A 21 -3.73 15.27 2.59
CA ARG A 21 -4.16 16.60 3.06
C ARG A 21 -3.38 17.06 4.31
N GLY A 22 -2.05 16.95 4.28
CA GLY A 22 -1.16 17.35 5.37
C GLY A 22 -1.08 16.37 6.55
N LYS A 23 -1.69 15.19 6.45
CA LYS A 23 -1.59 14.12 7.47
C LYS A 23 -0.85 12.92 6.90
N ALA A 24 0.11 12.40 7.67
CA ALA A 24 0.76 11.13 7.38
C ALA A 24 -0.15 9.98 7.84
N LEU A 25 -0.71 9.21 6.89
CA LEU A 25 -1.54 8.05 7.19
C LEU A 25 -0.82 6.75 6.82
N PRO A 26 -0.92 5.69 7.63
CA PRO A 26 -0.28 4.41 7.34
C PRO A 26 -1.01 3.68 6.19
N ALA A 27 -0.24 3.13 5.27
CA ALA A 27 -0.70 2.25 4.21
C ALA A 27 0.17 0.98 4.18
N ARG A 28 -0.43 -0.15 3.82
CA ARG A 28 0.28 -1.43 3.74
C ARG A 28 0.34 -1.92 2.30
N VAL A 29 1.53 -2.34 1.87
CA VAL A 29 1.68 -3.04 0.60
C VAL A 29 1.06 -4.42 0.75
N VAL A 30 0.11 -4.75 -0.12
CA VAL A 30 -0.56 -6.06 -0.13
C VAL A 30 -0.45 -6.71 -1.50
N ARG A 31 -0.51 -8.05 -1.52
CA ARG A 31 -0.55 -8.81 -2.76
C ARG A 31 -1.90 -8.57 -3.44
N ARG A 32 -1.89 -8.48 -4.77
CA ARG A 32 -3.10 -8.41 -5.59
C ARG A 32 -3.75 -9.81 -5.68
N PRO A 33 -5.08 -9.92 -5.86
CA PRO A 33 -6.05 -8.82 -5.99
C PRO A 33 -6.38 -8.16 -4.63
N PHE A 34 -6.68 -6.86 -4.67
CA PHE A 34 -7.10 -6.10 -3.49
C PHE A 34 -8.55 -6.39 -3.08
N TYR A 35 -9.33 -6.96 -3.99
CA TYR A 35 -10.74 -7.27 -3.83
C TYR A 35 -10.94 -8.77 -3.68
N ARG A 36 -12.00 -9.18 -2.97
CA ARG A 36 -12.45 -10.57 -2.93
C ARG A 36 -13.45 -10.79 -4.05
N ARG A 37 -13.21 -11.80 -4.90
CA ARG A 37 -14.09 -12.13 -6.03
C ARG A 37 -15.23 -13.07 -5.63
N ASN A 38 -14.98 -14.01 -4.71
CA ASN A 38 -15.92 -15.03 -4.24
C ASN A 38 -15.85 -15.15 -2.71
N ALA A 39 -16.21 -14.10 -1.98
CA ALA A 39 -16.45 -14.20 -0.54
C ALA A 39 -17.94 -14.13 -0.26
#